data_AF-A0A352IQT7-F1
#
_entry.id   AF-A0A352IQT7-F1
#
_cell.length_a   1.000
_cell.length_b   1.000
_cell.length_c   1.000
_cell.angle_alpha   90.00
_cell.angle_beta   90.00
_cell.angle_gamma   90.00
#
_symmetry.space_group_name_H-M   'P 1'
#
loop_
_entity.id
_entity.type
_entity.pdbx_description
1 polymer ?
#
loop_
_entity_poly.entity_id
_entity_poly.type
_entity_poly.pdbx_seq_one_letter_code
_entity_poly.pdbx_strand_id
1 'polypeptide(L)'
;PVGLDLNRVRHALADQSVIDRMETLRNELMDVRLILSVERLDFTKGIIEKLDAYERMLNEHPELKTKVTLMMVCVPAAAGMTIYEELLSQIEQTVGRINGQFAQ
;
A
#
# COMPACT_ATOMS: atom_id res chain seq x y z
N PRO A 1 22.74 -7.41 11.90
CA PRO A 1 21.48 -6.64 11.75
C PRO A 1 21.76 -5.25 11.16
N VAL A 2 21.04 -4.87 10.11
CA VAL A 2 21.14 -3.54 9.49
C VAL A 2 20.06 -2.64 10.08
N GLY A 3 20.40 -1.40 10.44
CA GLY A 3 19.49 -0.42 11.04
C GLY A 3 19.08 0.69 10.06
N LEU A 4 18.39 1.70 10.59
CA LEU A 4 17.98 2.93 9.89
C LEU A 4 18.73 4.14 10.44
N ASP A 5 19.10 5.08 9.56
CA ASP A 5 19.62 6.38 9.98
C ASP A 5 18.49 7.24 10.55
N LEU A 6 18.43 7.32 11.88
CA LEU A 6 17.43 8.09 12.60
C LEU A 6 17.56 9.60 12.37
N ASN A 7 18.76 10.11 12.10
CA ASN A 7 18.94 11.53 11.84
C ASN A 7 18.32 11.89 10.50
N ARG A 8 18.51 11.07 9.46
CA ARG A 8 17.86 11.29 8.17
C ARG A 8 16.33 11.34 8.29
N VAL A 9 15.74 10.44 9.09
CA VAL A 9 14.29 10.45 9.34
C VAL A 9 13.86 11.73 10.07
N ARG A 10 14.59 12.14 11.12
CA ARG A 10 14.27 13.37 11.86
C ARG A 10 14.34 14.61 10.98
N HIS A 11 15.35 14.72 10.12
CA HIS A 11 15.46 15.84 9.18
C HIS A 11 14.30 15.86 8.19
N ALA A 12 13.92 14.71 7.63
CA ALA A 12 12.78 14.63 6.73
C ALA A 12 11.47 15.01 7.43
N LEU A 13 11.26 14.58 8.68
CA LEU A 13 10.07 14.94 9.46
C LEU A 13 10.04 16.40 9.93
N ALA A 14 11.18 17.10 9.90
CA ALA A 14 11.28 18.52 10.23
C ALA A 14 11.19 19.44 9.00
N ASP A 15 11.19 18.89 7.79
CA ASP A 15 11.04 19.65 6.56
C ASP A 15 9.59 20.17 6.46
N GLN A 16 9.44 21.49 6.29
CA GLN A 16 8.13 22.14 6.21
C GLN A 16 7.27 21.56 5.08
N SER A 17 7.87 21.25 3.93
CA SER A 17 7.14 20.68 2.79
C SER A 17 6.57 19.28 3.10
N VAL A 18 7.26 18.50 3.94
CA VAL A 18 6.81 17.19 4.40
C VAL A 18 5.68 17.36 5.42
N ILE A 19 5.81 18.29 6.35
CA ILE A 19 4.77 18.60 7.34
C ILE A 19 3.47 19.04 6.64
N ASP A 20 3.56 20.00 5.72
CA ASP A 20 2.41 20.52 4.96
C ASP A 20 1.72 19.40 4.15
N ARG A 21 2.52 18.49 3.55
CA ARG A 21 1.98 17.34 2.82
C ARG A 21 1.31 16.34 3.76
N MET A 22 1.89 16.09 4.94
CA MET A 22 1.29 15.22 5.94
C MET A 22 -0.05 15.76 6.46
N GLU A 23 -0.17 17.08 6.67
CA GLU A 23 -1.44 17.71 7.05
C GLU A 23 -2.49 17.58 5.94
N THR A 24 -2.10 17.87 4.70
CA THR A 24 -2.97 17.68 3.53
C THR A 24 -3.49 16.25 3.45
N LEU A 25 -2.61 15.25 3.56
CA LEU A 25 -2.98 13.83 3.50
C LEU A 25 -3.90 13.42 4.66
N ARG A 26 -3.67 13.94 5.88
CA ARG A 26 -4.55 13.66 7.02
C ARG A 26 -5.95 14.19 6.80
N ASN A 27 -6.08 15.38 6.20
CA ASN A 27 -7.38 15.96 5.87
C ASN A 27 -8.07 15.18 4.75
N GLU A 28 -7.35 14.81 3.70
CA GLU A 28 -7.87 13.98 2.58
C GLU A 28 -8.39 12.60 3.06
N LEU A 29 -7.82 12.07 4.15
CA LEU A 29 -8.10 10.72 4.65
C LEU A 29 -8.84 10.70 5.99
N MET A 30 -9.40 11.83 6.46
CA MET A 30 -9.89 11.99 7.83
C MET A 30 -10.94 10.96 8.26
N ASP A 31 -11.80 10.52 7.34
CA ASP A 31 -12.88 9.56 7.61
C ASP A 31 -12.53 8.11 7.22
N VAL A 32 -11.28 7.88 6.79
CA VAL A 32 -10.81 6.59 6.28
C VAL A 32 -9.62 6.10 7.08
N ARG A 33 -9.70 4.87 7.58
CA ARG A 33 -8.55 4.19 8.17
C ARG A 33 -7.67 3.64 7.05
N LEU A 34 -6.53 4.29 6.83
CA LEU A 34 -5.56 3.88 5.82
C LEU A 34 -4.69 2.72 6.33
N ILE A 35 -4.62 1.64 5.55
CA ILE A 35 -3.56 0.63 5.60
C ILE A 35 -2.56 0.99 4.50
N LEU A 36 -1.31 1.27 4.86
CA LEU A 36 -0.25 1.61 3.92
C LEU A 36 0.77 0.47 3.81
N SER A 37 1.01 -0.01 2.59
CA SER A 37 2.10 -0.94 2.27
C SER A 37 3.05 -0.28 1.29
N VAL A 38 4.35 -0.23 1.60
CA VAL A 38 5.39 0.31 0.72
C VAL A 38 6.49 -0.72 0.55
N GLU A 39 6.68 -1.20 -0.68
CA GLU A 39 7.62 -2.27 -0.97
C GLU A 39 8.07 -2.29 -2.43
N ARG A 40 9.07 -3.11 -2.73
CA ARG A 40 9.44 -3.41 -4.11
C ARG A 40 8.54 -4.49 -4.67
N LEU A 41 8.32 -4.46 -5.97
CA LEU A 41 7.75 -5.58 -6.72
C LEU A 41 8.72 -6.77 -6.62
N ASP A 42 8.42 -7.69 -5.70
CA ASP A 42 9.26 -8.84 -5.37
C ASP A 42 8.39 -9.97 -4.77
N PHE A 43 8.58 -11.21 -5.23
CA PHE A 43 7.79 -12.38 -4.81
C PHE A 43 7.95 -12.69 -3.33
N THR A 44 9.06 -12.32 -2.71
CA THR A 44 9.33 -12.57 -1.30
C THR A 44 8.53 -11.67 -0.36
N LYS A 45 7.78 -10.71 -0.91
CA LYS A 45 7.07 -9.68 -0.14
C LYS A 45 5.62 -10.01 0.16
N GLY A 46 5.11 -11.11 -0.38
CA GLY A 46 3.76 -11.60 -0.09
C GLY A 46 2.66 -10.60 -0.49
N ILE A 47 2.80 -9.98 -1.66
CA ILE A 47 1.89 -8.91 -2.12
C ILE A 47 0.49 -9.48 -2.37
N ILE A 48 0.40 -10.64 -3.02
CA ILE A 48 -0.87 -11.31 -3.31
C ILE A 48 -1.56 -11.72 -2.02
N GLU A 49 -0.82 -12.32 -1.09
CA GLU A 49 -1.33 -12.77 0.19
C GLU A 49 -1.86 -11.61 1.05
N LYS A 50 -1.25 -10.42 0.95
CA LYS A 50 -1.76 -9.20 1.58
C LYS A 50 -3.08 -8.73 0.97
N LEU A 51 -3.19 -8.77 -0.35
CA LEU A 51 -4.43 -8.43 -1.05
C LEU A 51 -5.55 -9.41 -0.68
N ASP A 52 -5.26 -10.72 -0.68
CA ASP A 52 -6.22 -11.76 -0.30
C ASP A 52 -6.63 -11.63 1.18
N ALA A 53 -5.69 -11.30 2.07
CA ALA A 53 -6.00 -11.04 3.47
C ALA A 53 -6.89 -9.80 3.65
N TYR A 54 -6.63 -8.73 2.88
CA TYR A 54 -7.45 -7.53 2.88
C TYR A 54 -8.88 -7.82 2.38
N GLU A 55 -9.01 -8.55 1.28
CA GLU A 55 -10.30 -9.00 0.77
C GLU A 55 -11.06 -9.84 1.81
N ARG A 56 -10.37 -10.83 2.40
CA ARG A 56 -10.96 -11.69 3.41
C ARG A 56 -11.44 -10.88 4.61
N MET A 57 -10.66 -9.90 5.07
CA MET A 57 -11.06 -8.97 6.13
C MET A 57 -12.35 -8.22 5.75
N LEU A 58 -12.46 -7.69 4.52
CA LEU A 58 -13.69 -6.99 4.10
C LEU A 58 -14.91 -7.91 3.98
N ASN A 59 -14.71 -9.19 3.64
CA ASN A 59 -15.78 -10.19 3.60
C ASN A 59 -16.24 -10.60 5.00
N GLU A 60 -15.29 -10.89 5.91
CA GLU A 60 -15.58 -11.31 7.29
C GLU A 60 -16.10 -10.16 8.16
N HIS A 61 -15.72 -8.92 7.83
CA HIS A 61 -16.08 -7.71 8.57
C HIS A 61 -16.74 -6.64 7.67
N PRO A 62 -18.03 -6.82 7.31
CA PRO A 62 -18.74 -5.87 6.45
C PRO A 62 -18.79 -4.44 7.00
N GLU A 63 -18.68 -4.26 8.31
CA GLU A 63 -18.63 -2.96 8.99
C GLU A 63 -17.38 -2.13 8.67
N LEU A 64 -16.34 -2.76 8.12
CA LEU A 64 -15.10 -2.12 7.68
C LEU A 64 -15.15 -1.66 6.23
N LYS A 65 -16.11 -2.14 5.43
CA LYS A 65 -16.36 -1.65 4.07
C LYS A 65 -16.55 -0.13 4.13
N THR A 66 -15.99 0.57 3.15
CA THR A 66 -15.93 2.05 3.03
C THR A 66 -15.23 2.81 4.16
N LYS A 67 -14.85 2.15 5.27
CA LYS A 67 -14.15 2.78 6.41
C LYS A 67 -12.65 2.49 6.45
N VAL A 68 -12.20 1.49 5.71
CA VAL A 68 -10.80 1.07 5.62
C VAL A 68 -10.39 1.06 4.16
N THR A 69 -9.21 1.58 3.87
CA THR A 69 -8.63 1.58 2.52
C THR A 69 -7.21 1.07 2.58
N LEU A 70 -6.88 0.14 1.69
CA LEU A 70 -5.51 -0.33 1.46
C LEU A 70 -4.86 0.49 0.32
N MET A 71 -3.76 1.17 0.62
CA MET A 71 -2.89 1.80 -0.36
C MET A 71 -1.56 1.05 -0.43
N MET A 72 -1.27 0.48 -1.59
CA MET A 72 0.00 -0.21 -1.85
C MET A 72 0.85 0.60 -2.83
N VAL A 73 2.06 0.95 -2.42
CA VAL A 73 3.07 1.58 -3.27
C VAL A 73 4.12 0.54 -3.61
N CYS A 74 4.05 0.02 -4.83
CA CYS A 74 4.99 -0.96 -5.35
C CYS A 74 6.03 -0.29 -6.25
N VAL A 75 7.29 -0.28 -5.82
CA VAL A 75 8.41 0.21 -6.65
C VAL A 75 8.78 -0.87 -7.66
N PRO A 76 8.80 -0.56 -8.98
CA PRO A 76 9.08 -1.56 -10.01
C PRO A 76 10.47 -2.18 -9.85
N ALA A 77 10.60 -3.42 -10.32
CA ALA A 77 11.89 -4.10 -10.39
C ALA A 77 12.82 -3.45 -11.42
N ALA A 78 14.12 -3.77 -11.35
CA ALA A 78 15.07 -3.33 -12.37
C ALA A 78 14.65 -3.83 -13.76
N ALA A 79 14.88 -3.00 -14.78
CA ALA A 79 14.51 -3.30 -16.16
C ALA A 79 15.12 -4.63 -16.64
N GLY A 80 14.33 -5.43 -17.37
CA GLY A 80 14.75 -6.69 -17.98
C GLY A 80 14.44 -7.97 -17.17
N MET A 81 13.77 -7.85 -16.03
CA MET A 81 13.34 -9.01 -15.23
C MET A 81 11.89 -9.39 -15.54
N THR A 82 11.70 -10.20 -16.58
CA THR A 82 10.39 -10.70 -17.05
C THR A 82 9.62 -11.47 -15.98
N ILE A 83 10.32 -12.10 -15.03
CA ILE A 83 9.68 -12.82 -13.93
C ILE A 83 8.72 -11.92 -13.13
N TYR A 84 8.98 -10.60 -13.05
CA TYR A 84 8.10 -9.69 -12.33
C TYR A 84 6.90 -9.20 -13.15
N GLU A 85 6.87 -9.43 -14.47
CA GLU A 85 5.71 -9.10 -15.32
C GLU A 85 4.52 -9.99 -14.96
N GLU A 86 4.77 -11.28 -14.68
CA GLU A 86 3.72 -12.19 -14.23
C GLU A 86 3.18 -11.77 -12.85
N LEU A 87 4.06 -11.44 -11.90
CA LEU A 87 3.64 -10.94 -10.59
C LEU A 87 2.82 -9.66 -10.71
N LEU A 88 3.26 -8.72 -11.54
CA LEU A 88 2.52 -7.49 -11.77
C LEU A 88 1.13 -7.77 -12.32
N SER A 89 1.02 -8.66 -13.32
CA SER A 89 -0.27 -9.04 -13.89
C SER A 89 -1.20 -9.67 -12.84
N GLN A 90 -0.68 -10.55 -11.99
CA GLN A 90 -1.45 -11.15 -10.89
C GLN A 90 -1.91 -10.10 -9.87
N ILE A 91 -1.04 -9.14 -9.52
CA ILE A 91 -1.38 -8.03 -8.63
C ILE A 91 -2.51 -7.19 -9.25
N GLU A 92 -2.39 -6.79 -10.51
CA GLU A 92 -3.39 -5.98 -11.20
C GLU A 92 -4.75 -6.68 -11.29
N GLN A 93 -4.76 -7.99 -11.62
CA GLN A 93 -5.97 -8.79 -11.65
C GLN A 93 -6.63 -8.89 -10.27
N THR A 94 -5.86 -9.14 -9.22
CA THR A 94 -6.38 -9.23 -7.85
C THR A 94 -6.90 -7.89 -7.37
N VAL A 95 -6.18 -6.80 -7.60
CA VAL A 95 -6.65 -5.44 -7.29
C VAL A 95 -7.94 -5.12 -8.04
N GLY A 96 -8.00 -5.42 -9.35
CA GLY A 96 -9.20 -5.20 -10.16
C GLY A 96 -10.40 -5.99 -9.66
N ARG A 97 -10.20 -7.24 -9.27
CA ARG A 97 -11.23 -8.12 -8.69
C ARG A 97 -11.75 -7.57 -7.36
N ILE A 98 -10.87 -7.20 -6.43
CA ILE A 98 -11.24 -6.64 -5.11
C ILE A 98 -11.98 -5.31 -5.30
N ASN A 99 -11.44 -4.39 -6.10
CA ASN A 99 -12.09 -3.12 -6.35
C ASN A 99 -13.44 -3.31 -7.05
N GLY A 100 -13.56 -4.21 -8.02
CA GLY A 100 -14.84 -4.51 -8.68
C GLY A 100 -15.90 -5.06 -7.72
N GLN A 101 -15.48 -5.72 -6.63
CA GLN A 101 -16.39 -6.26 -5.62
C GLN A 101 -16.79 -5.23 -4.54
N PHE A 102 -15.89 -4.31 -4.18
CA PHE A 102 -16.07 -3.45 -2.99
C PHE A 102 -16.03 -1.94 -3.24
N ALA A 103 -15.54 -1.46 -4.38
CA ALA A 103 -15.56 -0.04 -4.69
C ALA A 103 -17.00 0.39 -5.02
N GLN A 104 -17.56 1.28 -4.19
CA GLN A 104 -18.81 1.98 -4.43
C GLN A 104 -18.52 3.45 -4.76
#